data_AF-A0A2K4P2M3-F1
#
_entry.id   AF-A0A2K4P2M3-F1
#
_cell.length_a   1.000
_cell.length_b   1.000
_cell.length_c   1.000
_cell.angle_alpha   90.00
_cell.angle_beta   90.00
_cell.angle_gamma   90.00
#
_symmetry.space_group_name_H-M   'P 1'
#
loop_
_entity.id
_entity.type
_entity.pdbx_description
1 polymer ?
#
loop_
_entity_poly.entity_id
_entity_poly.type
_entity_poly.pdbx_seq_one_letter_code
_entity_poly.pdbx_strand_id
1 'polypeptide(L)'
;MEQFPALNTDCFDQHIAERLHLQEPPRILILYGSVRERSYSRFAAEEAGRLLTAMGAEVKFFNPSGLPLPDDAPDTHPKVSELRGLVRWCDGMV
;
A
#
# COMPACT_ATOMS: atom_id res chain seq x y z
N MET A 1 15.48 -6.46 -6.65
CA MET A 1 14.06 -6.77 -6.94
C MET A 1 13.98 -8.29 -6.99
N GLU A 2 14.20 -8.90 -5.83
CA GLU A 2 14.74 -10.25 -5.68
C GLU A 2 13.65 -11.19 -5.17
N GLN A 3 13.38 -12.24 -5.94
CA GLN A 3 12.59 -13.44 -5.63
C GLN A 3 11.16 -13.22 -5.12
N PHE A 4 10.18 -13.48 -5.99
CA PHE A 4 8.78 -13.65 -5.61
C PHE A 4 8.38 -15.14 -5.75
N PRO A 5 8.84 -16.03 -4.84
CA PRO A 5 8.80 -17.48 -5.05
C PRO A 5 7.38 -18.07 -5.14
N ALA A 6 6.39 -17.38 -4.58
CA ALA A 6 4.99 -17.79 -4.64
C ALA A 6 4.28 -17.35 -5.93
N LEU A 7 4.90 -16.47 -6.73
CA LEU A 7 4.31 -15.95 -7.95
C LEU A 7 4.57 -16.89 -9.12
N ASN A 8 3.50 -17.39 -9.74
CA ASN A 8 3.60 -18.01 -11.05
C ASN A 8 3.62 -16.91 -12.13
N THR A 9 4.79 -16.68 -12.72
CA THR A 9 4.98 -15.64 -13.75
C THR A 9 4.21 -15.93 -15.03
N ASP A 10 3.92 -17.19 -15.35
CA ASP A 10 3.15 -17.55 -16.55
C ASP A 10 1.68 -17.09 -16.45
N CYS A 11 1.20 -16.83 -15.23
CA CYS A 11 -0.15 -16.35 -14.94
C CYS A 11 -0.19 -14.89 -14.46
N PHE A 12 0.93 -14.18 -14.51
CA PHE A 12 1.04 -12.82 -13.98
C PHE A 12 1.44 -11.82 -15.05
N ASP A 13 0.65 -10.77 -15.18
CA ASP A 13 0.83 -9.77 -16.22
C ASP A 13 1.68 -8.60 -15.76
N GLN A 14 3.00 -8.72 -15.98
CA GLN A 14 3.97 -7.69 -15.62
C GLN A 14 3.87 -6.44 -16.51
N HIS A 15 3.23 -6.55 -17.68
CA HIS A 15 3.13 -5.48 -18.68
C HIS A 15 1.73 -4.85 -18.70
N ILE A 16 0.92 -5.06 -17.66
CA ILE A 16 -0.45 -4.54 -17.62
C ILE A 16 -0.50 -3.01 -17.72
N ALA A 17 0.43 -2.29 -17.09
CA ALA A 17 0.53 -0.84 -17.19
C ALA A 17 0.80 -0.37 -18.63
N GLU A 18 1.67 -1.07 -19.36
CA GLU A 18 2.00 -0.77 -20.76
C GLU A 18 0.82 -1.03 -21.68
N ARG A 19 0.15 -2.18 -21.52
CA ARG A 19 -1.03 -2.56 -22.32
C ARG A 19 -2.23 -1.64 -22.11
N LEU A 20 -2.37 -1.10 -20.90
CA LEU A 20 -3.38 -0.09 -20.58
C LEU A 20 -2.95 1.33 -20.98
N HIS A 21 -1.75 1.51 -21.53
CA HIS A 21 -1.17 2.80 -21.93
C HIS A 21 -1.23 3.86 -20.82
N LEU A 22 -0.97 3.44 -19.58
CA LEU A 22 -1.01 4.33 -18.42
C LEU A 22 0.05 5.42 -18.58
N GLN A 23 -0.37 6.68 -18.48
CA GLN A 23 0.53 7.84 -18.54
C GLN A 23 1.29 8.06 -17.23
N GLU A 24 0.66 7.69 -16.12
CA GLU A 24 1.20 7.80 -14.76
C GLU A 24 0.92 6.50 -14.00
N PRO A 25 1.83 6.05 -13.12
CA PRO A 25 1.60 4.90 -12.25
C PRO A 25 0.37 5.11 -11.36
N PRO A 26 -0.55 4.13 -11.25
CA PRO A 26 -1.61 4.18 -10.26
C PRO A 26 -1.00 4.26 -8.85
N ARG A 27 -1.43 5.23 -8.06
CA ARG A 27 -0.95 5.42 -6.69
C ARG A 27 -1.80 4.63 -5.73
N ILE A 28 -1.23 3.59 -5.10
CA ILE A 28 -1.96 2.73 -4.17
C ILE A 28 -1.46 2.95 -2.75
N LEU A 29 -2.38 3.29 -1.85
CA LEU A 29 -2.13 3.31 -0.41
C LEU A 29 -2.56 1.99 0.20
N ILE A 30 -1.66 1.32 0.93
CA ILE A 30 -1.94 0.08 1.63
C ILE A 30 -2.03 0.32 3.14
N LEU A 31 -3.14 -0.12 3.73
CA LEU A 31 -3.41 -0.09 5.16
C LEU A 31 -3.35 -1.51 5.74
N TYR A 32 -2.97 -1.65 7.02
CA TYR A 32 -3.02 -2.94 7.72
C TYR A 32 -3.50 -2.80 9.15
N GLY A 33 -4.27 -3.78 9.62
CA GLY A 33 -5.03 -3.72 10.89
C GLY A 33 -4.30 -4.20 12.14
N SER A 34 -2.97 -4.37 12.12
CA SER A 34 -2.22 -4.87 13.27
C SER A 34 -0.81 -4.31 13.35
N VAL A 35 -0.49 -3.71 14.51
CA VAL A 35 0.82 -3.15 14.89
C VAL A 35 1.71 -4.14 15.63
N ARG A 36 1.29 -5.40 15.75
CA ARG A 36 2.12 -6.45 16.37
C ARG A 36 3.42 -6.61 15.58
N GLU A 37 4.50 -6.95 16.28
CA GLU A 37 5.79 -7.26 15.65
C GLU A 37 5.66 -8.30 14.54
N ARG A 38 5.00 -9.43 14.85
CA ARG A 38 4.58 -10.44 13.88
C ARG A 38 3.11 -10.24 13.50
N SER A 39 2.89 -9.58 12.37
CA SER A 39 1.56 -9.20 11.88
C SER A 39 1.31 -9.81 10.51
N TYR A 40 0.46 -10.85 10.44
CA TYR A 40 0.15 -11.51 9.17
C TYR A 40 -0.60 -10.59 8.19
N SER A 41 -1.42 -9.66 8.68
CA SER A 41 -2.03 -8.64 7.83
C SER A 41 -0.99 -7.69 7.25
N ARG A 42 0.05 -7.32 8.02
CA ARG A 42 1.16 -6.51 7.51
C ARG A 42 1.99 -7.28 6.49
N PHE A 43 2.30 -8.55 6.74
CA PHE A 43 3.02 -9.38 5.76
C PHE A 43 2.23 -9.58 4.46
N ALA A 44 0.91 -9.84 4.55
CA ALA A 44 0.05 -9.93 3.38
C ALA A 44 -0.01 -8.60 2.61
N ALA A 45 -0.10 -7.47 3.33
CA ALA A 45 -0.03 -6.13 2.75
C ALA A 45 1.31 -5.89 2.02
N GLU A 46 2.44 -6.29 2.62
CA GLU A 46 3.77 -6.19 2.00
C GLU A 46 3.86 -7.01 0.70
N GLU A 47 3.33 -8.24 0.67
CA GLU A 47 3.27 -9.04 -0.56
C GLU A 47 2.32 -8.43 -1.61
N ALA A 48 1.18 -7.87 -1.20
CA ALA A 48 0.28 -7.15 -2.10
C ALA A 48 0.98 -5.93 -2.72
N GLY A 49 1.77 -5.19 -1.93
CA GLY A 49 2.57 -4.08 -2.45
C GLY A 49 3.61 -4.53 -3.48
N ARG A 50 4.27 -5.68 -3.27
CA ARG A 50 5.19 -6.26 -4.27
C ARG A 50 4.49 -6.59 -5.58
N LEU A 51 3.29 -7.20 -5.52
CA LEU A 51 2.49 -7.49 -6.72
C LEU A 51 2.11 -6.20 -7.44
N LEU A 52 1.57 -5.21 -6.72
CA LEU A 52 1.12 -3.95 -7.30
C LEU A 52 2.28 -3.16 -7.93
N THR A 53 3.45 -3.11 -7.26
CA THR A 53 4.66 -2.52 -7.84
C THR A 53 5.10 -3.26 -9.11
N ALA A 54 5.06 -4.60 -9.11
CA ALA A 54 5.38 -5.39 -10.30
C ALA A 54 4.35 -5.22 -11.45
N MET A 55 3.11 -4.80 -11.14
CA MET A 55 2.09 -4.41 -12.12
C MET A 55 2.23 -2.97 -12.61
N GLY A 56 3.18 -2.19 -12.07
CA GLY A 56 3.46 -0.81 -12.47
C GLY A 56 2.82 0.27 -11.60
N ALA A 57 2.35 -0.06 -10.38
CA ALA A 57 1.81 0.93 -9.43
C ALA A 57 2.89 1.59 -8.56
N GLU A 58 2.69 2.85 -8.19
CA GLU A 58 3.41 3.50 -7.08
C GLU A 58 2.71 3.12 -5.76
N VAL A 59 3.41 2.43 -4.87
CA VAL A 59 2.81 1.90 -3.63
C VAL A 59 3.37 2.62 -2.41
N LYS A 60 2.49 3.06 -1.50
CA LYS A 60 2.85 3.56 -0.16
C LYS A 60 2.10 2.78 0.92
N PHE A 61 2.77 2.59 2.05
CA PHE A 61 2.20 1.96 3.23
C PHE A 61 2.00 2.99 4.33
N PHE A 62 0.89 2.91 5.05
CA PHE A 62 0.73 3.67 6.28
C PHE A 62 0.99 2.76 7.49
N ASN A 63 1.91 3.17 8.38
CA ASN A 63 2.10 2.52 9.67
C ASN A 63 1.13 3.13 10.70
N PRO A 64 0.15 2.38 11.24
CA PRO A 64 -0.82 2.92 12.18
C PRO A 64 -0.31 3.01 13.63
N SER A 65 0.94 2.63 13.91
CA SER A 65 1.52 2.79 15.25
C SER A 65 1.50 4.27 15.68
N GLY A 66 0.97 4.54 16.86
CA GLY A 66 0.79 5.89 17.39
C GLY A 66 -0.36 6.69 16.77
N LEU A 67 -1.21 6.08 15.93
CA LEU A 67 -2.45 6.72 15.50
C LEU A 67 -3.45 6.72 16.68
N PRO A 68 -3.99 7.88 17.09
CA PRO A 68 -4.99 7.96 18.17
C PRO A 68 -6.31 7.34 17.73
N LEU A 69 -7.17 6.99 18.69
CA LEU A 69 -8.56 6.68 18.38
C LEU A 69 -9.26 7.95 17.85
N PRO A 70 -10.37 7.79 17.10
CA PRO A 70 -11.23 8.92 16.75
C PRO A 70 -11.58 9.73 18.01
N ASP A 71 -11.52 11.06 17.90
CA ASP A 71 -11.80 12.03 18.96
C ASP A 71 -10.83 12.05 20.17
N ASP A 72 -9.83 11.16 20.24
CA ASP A 72 -8.83 11.12 21.33
C ASP A 72 -7.67 12.10 21.15
N ALA A 73 -7.56 12.77 19.99
CA ALA A 73 -6.56 13.78 19.73
C ALA A 73 -7.08 14.83 18.72
N PRO A 74 -6.48 16.03 18.66
CA PRO A 74 -6.79 16.99 17.62
C PRO A 74 -6.51 16.44 16.22
N ASP A 75 -7.28 16.91 15.24
CA ASP A 75 -7.08 16.60 13.83
C ASP A 75 -5.70 17.00 13.27
N THR A 76 -4.98 17.85 13.98
CA THR A 76 -3.59 18.25 13.70
C THR A 76 -2.56 17.22 14.17
N HIS A 77 -2.97 16.12 14.80
CA HIS A 77 -2.07 15.05 15.21
C HIS A 77 -1.26 14.55 14.00
N PRO A 78 0.08 14.38 14.12
CA PRO A 78 0.95 14.08 12.98
C PRO A 78 0.51 12.84 12.18
N LYS A 79 0.13 11.75 12.88
CA LYS A 79 -0.35 10.51 12.23
C LYS A 79 -1.69 10.68 11.52
N VAL A 80 -2.57 11.53 12.04
CA VAL A 80 -3.86 11.83 11.39
C VAL A 80 -3.62 12.65 10.12
N SER A 81 -2.74 13.65 10.21
CA SER A 81 -2.34 14.48 9.07
C SER A 81 -1.64 13.68 7.98
N GLU A 82 -0.73 12.78 8.35
CA GLU A 82 -0.04 11.85 7.44
C GLU A 82 -1.04 10.93 6.73
N LEU A 83 -1.92 10.25 7.47
CA LEU A 83 -2.94 9.37 6.89
C LEU A 83 -3.83 10.12 5.90
N ARG A 84 -4.36 11.30 6.29
CA ARG A 84 -5.19 12.13 5.41
C ARG A 84 -4.41 12.62 4.18
N GLY A 85 -3.12 12.91 4.32
CA GLY A 85 -2.24 13.25 3.20
C GLY A 85 -2.10 12.10 2.20
N LEU A 86 -1.84 10.89 2.71
CA LEU A 86 -1.72 9.68 1.89
C LEU A 86 -3.04 9.33 1.20
N VAL A 87 -4.17 9.46 1.90
CA VAL A 87 -5.53 9.26 1.34
C VAL A 87 -5.81 10.22 0.18
N ARG A 88 -5.36 11.48 0.27
CA ARG A 88 -5.50 12.45 -0.83
C ARG A 88 -4.52 12.20 -1.99
N TRP A 89 -3.41 11.53 -1.72
CA TRP A 89 -2.39 11.22 -2.70
C TRP A 89 -2.74 9.99 -3.55
N CYS A 90 -3.43 8.99 -3.01
CA CYS A 90 -3.68 7.74 -3.73
C CYS A 90 -4.89 7.79 -4.68
N ASP A 91 -4.84 6.97 -5.72
CA ASP A 91 -5.92 6.69 -6.65
C ASP A 91 -6.75 5.46 -6.23
N GLY A 92 -6.20 4.61 -5.35
CA GLY A 92 -6.85 3.43 -4.79
C GLY A 92 -6.27 3.01 -3.45
N MET A 93 -7.02 2.18 -2.70
CA MET A 93 -6.61 1.67 -1.39
C MET A 93 -6.79 0.16 -1.30
N VAL A 94 -5.96 -0.47 -0.47
CA VAL A 94 -6.06 -1.87 -0.03
C VAL A 94 -6.08 -1.92 1.49
#